data_AF-A0A0R1KHL4-F1
#
_entry.id   AF-A0A0R1KHL4-F1
#
_cell.length_a   1.000
_cell.length_b   1.000
_cell.length_c   1.000
_cell.angle_alpha   90.00
_cell.angle_beta   90.00
_cell.angle_gamma   90.00
#
_symmetry.space_group_name_H-M   'P 1'
#
loop_
_entity.id
_entity.type
_entity.pdbx_description
1 polymer ?
#
loop_
_entity_poly.entity_id
_entity_poly.type
_entity_poly.pdbx_seq_one_letter_code
_entity_poly.pdbx_strand_id
1 'polypeptide(L)'
;MKLSEGEFQKKVIKYLKDNDVWFVKYWGGSKFTKEGVPDILACINGEFHGIELKSDGTSYNETVLQARSLAGINANGGSGYVLRPTKTPNPKHPEFDYYCLNFKQWKERWFE
;
A
#
# COMPACT_ATOMS: atom_id res chain seq x y z
N MET A 1 6.50 -16.68 12.83
CA MET A 1 7.55 -15.66 12.58
C MET A 1 6.89 -14.43 11.97
N LYS A 2 7.38 -13.24 12.28
CA LYS A 2 6.90 -11.98 11.72
C LYS A 2 7.44 -11.84 10.30
N LEU A 3 6.57 -11.71 9.30
CA LEU A 3 6.99 -11.50 7.91
C LEU A 3 7.75 -10.17 7.80
N SER A 4 8.90 -10.16 7.15
CA SER A 4 9.59 -8.92 6.79
C SER A 4 8.80 -8.16 5.72
N GLU A 5 9.05 -6.86 5.60
CA GLU A 5 8.43 -6.02 4.56
C GLU A 5 8.81 -6.50 3.15
N GLY A 6 10.06 -6.93 2.96
CA GLY A 6 10.53 -7.49 1.68
C GLY A 6 9.85 -8.82 1.30
N GLU A 7 9.64 -9.72 2.26
CA GLU A 7 8.87 -10.95 2.03
C GLU A 7 7.40 -10.65 1.75
N PHE A 8 6.82 -9.69 2.47
CA PHE A 8 5.44 -9.28 2.25
C PHE A 8 5.23 -8.66 0.87
N GLN A 9 6.15 -7.80 0.44
CA GLN A 9 6.13 -7.24 -0.91
C GLN A 9 6.18 -8.32 -1.99
N LYS A 10 7.04 -9.34 -1.84
CA LYS A 10 7.08 -10.47 -2.78
C LYS A 10 5.73 -11.20 -2.85
N LYS A 11 5.07 -11.37 -1.69
CA LYS A 11 3.76 -12.01 -1.60
C LYS A 11 2.66 -11.19 -2.31
N VAL A 12 2.61 -9.88 -2.07
CA VAL A 12 1.64 -8.97 -2.73
C VAL A 12 1.88 -8.95 -4.24
N ILE A 13 3.12 -8.78 -4.69
CA ILE A 13 3.48 -8.78 -6.12
C ILE A 13 3.10 -10.10 -6.79
N LYS A 14 3.37 -11.24 -6.14
CA LYS A 14 2.95 -12.54 -6.68
C LYS A 14 1.44 -12.58 -6.85
N TYR A 15 0.68 -12.15 -5.86
CA TYR A 15 -0.79 -12.17 -5.93
C TYR A 15 -1.34 -11.27 -7.04
N LEU A 16 -0.79 -10.07 -7.23
CA LEU A 16 -1.16 -9.18 -8.33
C LEU A 16 -0.91 -9.85 -9.70
N LYS A 17 0.25 -10.50 -9.87
CA LYS A 17 0.57 -11.25 -11.11
C LYS A 17 -0.37 -12.42 -11.34
N ASP A 18 -0.67 -13.19 -10.29
CA ASP A 18 -1.54 -14.36 -10.39
C ASP A 18 -3.01 -13.98 -10.75
N ASN A 19 -3.38 -12.70 -10.60
CA ASN A 19 -4.70 -12.15 -10.96
C ASN A 19 -4.64 -11.20 -12.18
N ASP A 20 -3.58 -11.28 -12.99
CA ASP A 20 -3.38 -10.47 -14.21
C ASP A 20 -3.54 -8.94 -14.00
N VAL A 21 -3.22 -8.45 -12.80
CA VAL A 21 -3.28 -7.02 -12.48
C VAL A 21 -2.07 -6.29 -13.06
N TRP A 22 -2.32 -5.14 -13.70
CA TRP A 22 -1.26 -4.22 -14.07
C TRP A 22 -0.77 -3.43 -12.85
N PHE A 23 0.54 -3.39 -12.63
CA PHE A 23 1.15 -2.62 -11.54
C PHE A 23 2.58 -2.20 -11.86
N VAL A 24 3.03 -1.16 -11.16
CA VAL A 24 4.42 -0.71 -11.11
C VAL A 24 4.88 -0.75 -9.66
N LYS A 25 5.99 -1.45 -9.42
CA LYS A 25 6.72 -1.32 -8.15
C LYS A 25 7.57 -0.05 -8.21
N TYR A 26 7.34 0.87 -7.29
CA TYR A 26 8.14 2.09 -7.17
C TYR A 26 9.43 1.82 -6.38
N TRP A 27 10.55 2.39 -6.85
CA TRP A 27 11.83 2.34 -6.15
C TRP A 27 12.22 3.78 -5.80
N GLY A 28 11.80 4.23 -4.62
CA GLY A 28 12.26 5.50 -4.05
C GLY A 28 13.75 5.43 -3.70
N GLY A 29 14.54 6.44 -4.09
CA GLY A 29 15.96 6.50 -3.73
C GLY A 29 16.90 7.12 -4.76
N SER A 30 16.41 7.55 -5.91
CA SER A 30 17.21 8.36 -6.85
C SER A 30 17.04 9.86 -6.53
N LYS A 31 18.05 10.68 -6.83
CA LYS A 31 18.01 12.15 -6.60
C LYS A 31 16.87 12.88 -7.32
N PHE A 32 16.14 12.20 -8.21
CA PHE A 32 15.10 12.77 -9.06
C PHE A 32 13.71 12.18 -8.81
N THR A 33 13.53 11.33 -7.79
CA THR A 33 12.23 10.74 -7.44
C THR A 33 11.51 11.56 -6.39
N LYS A 34 10.19 11.75 -6.56
CA LYS A 34 9.33 12.40 -5.59
C LYS A 34 9.23 11.54 -4.32
N GLU A 35 9.43 12.14 -3.15
CA GLU A 35 9.26 11.45 -1.88
C GLU A 35 7.79 11.13 -1.60
N GLY A 36 7.54 10.05 -0.85
CA GLY A 36 6.20 9.68 -0.41
C GLY A 36 5.31 9.04 -1.48
N VAL A 37 5.85 8.68 -2.66
CA VAL A 37 5.13 7.83 -3.62
C VAL A 37 4.95 6.43 -3.01
N PRO A 38 3.74 5.82 -3.08
CA PRO A 38 3.50 4.48 -2.55
C PRO A 38 4.42 3.41 -3.16
N ASP A 39 4.73 2.37 -2.39
CA ASP A 39 5.61 1.26 -2.83
C ASP A 39 5.13 0.57 -4.11
N ILE A 40 3.81 0.43 -4.27
CA ILE A 40 3.17 -0.17 -5.45
C ILE A 40 2.06 0.74 -5.93
N LEU A 41 2.06 1.00 -7.24
CA LEU A 41 0.94 1.60 -7.97
C LEU A 41 0.28 0.52 -8.81
N ALA A 42 -1.03 0.33 -8.72
CA ALA A 42 -1.73 -0.73 -9.43
C ALA A 42 -3.05 -0.25 -10.04
N CYS A 43 -3.50 -0.91 -11.09
CA CYS A 43 -4.84 -0.77 -11.64
C CYS A 43 -5.64 -2.04 -11.34
N ILE A 44 -6.55 -2.00 -10.36
CA ILE A 44 -7.35 -3.16 -9.93
C ILE A 44 -8.80 -2.85 -10.27
N ASN A 45 -9.45 -3.70 -11.08
CA ASN A 45 -10.84 -3.52 -11.53
C ASN A 45 -11.15 -2.14 -12.14
N GLY A 46 -10.16 -1.51 -12.80
CA GLY A 46 -10.32 -0.19 -13.42
C GLY A 46 -10.11 1.00 -12.47
N GLU A 47 -9.85 0.76 -11.18
CA GLU A 47 -9.52 1.78 -10.19
C GLU A 47 -8.00 1.90 -10.00
N PHE A 48 -7.51 3.11 -9.70
CA PHE A 48 -6.10 3.34 -9.38
C PHE A 48 -5.81 3.12 -7.89
N HIS A 49 -4.82 2.30 -7.57
CA HIS A 49 -4.45 1.94 -6.21
C HIS A 49 -3.04 2.43 -5.86
N GLY A 50 -2.93 3.18 -4.77
CA GLY A 50 -1.68 3.44 -4.08
C GLY A 50 -1.53 2.51 -2.88
N ILE A 51 -0.59 1.57 -2.96
CA ILE A 51 -0.40 0.53 -1.94
C ILE A 51 0.93 0.77 -1.24
N GLU A 52 0.87 1.23 0.01
CA GLU A 52 2.04 1.38 0.88
C GLU A 52 2.20 0.13 1.75
N LEU A 53 3.33 -0.56 1.66
CA LEU A 53 3.55 -1.82 2.35
C LEU A 53 4.26 -1.58 3.68
N LYS A 54 3.78 -2.22 4.75
CA LYS A 54 4.47 -2.23 6.05
C LYS A 54 4.44 -3.61 6.70
N SER A 55 5.48 -3.93 7.47
CA SER A 55 5.47 -5.13 8.33
C SER A 55 4.47 -5.00 9.50
N ASP A 56 4.10 -6.08 10.19
CA ASP A 56 3.22 -6.02 11.38
C ASP A 56 3.87 -5.37 12.64
N GLY A 57 5.07 -4.78 12.48
CA GLY A 57 5.82 -4.10 13.52
C GLY A 57 5.46 -2.64 13.69
N THR A 58 5.73 -2.10 14.87
CA THR A 58 5.58 -0.67 15.17
C THR A 58 6.76 0.18 14.69
N SER A 59 7.94 -0.41 14.46
CA SER A 59 9.15 0.31 14.06
C SER A 59 9.12 0.86 12.62
N TYR A 60 8.21 0.35 11.78
CA TYR A 60 8.10 0.71 10.38
C TYR A 60 6.64 1.09 10.10
N ASN A 61 6.30 2.33 10.43
CA ASN A 61 5.02 2.94 10.10
C ASN A 61 5.21 4.00 9.02
N GLU A 62 4.15 4.30 8.30
CA GLU A 62 4.10 5.29 7.24
C GLU A 62 4.56 6.70 7.69
N THR A 63 5.21 7.40 6.77
CA THR A 63 5.62 8.79 6.97
C THR A 63 4.46 9.75 6.65
N VAL A 64 4.57 11.01 7.07
CA VAL A 64 3.57 12.05 6.75
C VAL A 64 3.43 12.24 5.24
N LEU A 65 4.53 12.18 4.49
CA LEU A 65 4.51 12.32 3.03
C LEU A 65 3.78 11.16 2.35
N GLN A 66 3.96 9.93 2.85
CA GLN A 66 3.23 8.76 2.37
C GLN A 66 1.73 8.90 2.67
N ALA A 67 1.36 9.25 3.91
CA ALA A 67 -0.04 9.49 4.28
C ALA A 67 -0.70 10.56 3.40
N ARG A 68 -0.02 11.69 3.15
CA ARG A 68 -0.50 12.76 2.26
C ARG A 68 -0.70 12.27 0.82
N SER A 69 0.22 11.45 0.30
CA SER A 69 0.07 10.88 -1.05
C SER A 69 -1.12 9.92 -1.13
N LEU A 70 -1.30 9.04 -0.15
CA LEU A 70 -2.44 8.12 -0.09
C LEU A 70 -3.78 8.88 -0.03
N ALA A 71 -3.85 9.91 0.81
CA ALA A 71 -5.04 10.76 0.87
C ALA A 71 -5.28 11.55 -0.42
N GLY A 72 -4.22 12.00 -1.10
CA GLY A 72 -4.34 12.59 -2.43
C GLY A 72 -4.94 11.64 -3.46
N ILE A 73 -4.59 10.34 -3.38
CA ILE A 73 -5.17 9.31 -4.25
C ILE A 73 -6.67 9.13 -3.96
N ASN A 74 -7.04 8.99 -2.68
CA ASN A 74 -8.44 8.88 -2.26
C ASN A 74 -9.28 10.08 -2.70
N ALA A 75 -8.75 11.30 -2.51
CA ALA A 75 -9.41 12.54 -2.91
C ALA A 75 -9.64 12.67 -4.43
N ASN A 76 -8.97 11.85 -5.25
CA ASN A 76 -9.10 11.84 -6.70
C ASN A 76 -9.75 10.55 -7.24
N GLY A 77 -10.47 9.81 -6.39
CA GLY A 77 -11.27 8.65 -6.81
C GLY A 77 -10.49 7.36 -7.01
N GLY A 78 -9.25 7.27 -6.52
CA GLY A 78 -8.54 6.00 -6.36
C GLY A 78 -8.59 5.47 -4.93
N SER A 79 -7.89 4.38 -4.68
CA SER A 79 -7.74 3.78 -3.35
C SER A 79 -6.28 3.82 -2.87
N GLY A 80 -6.01 4.72 -1.92
CA GLY A 80 -4.76 4.86 -1.19
C GLY A 80 -4.85 4.27 0.22
N TYR A 81 -4.05 3.24 0.51
CA TYR A 81 -4.05 2.58 1.82
C TYR A 81 -2.69 1.98 2.19
N VAL A 82 -2.50 1.77 3.50
CA VAL A 82 -1.40 0.96 4.02
C VAL A 82 -1.83 -0.50 4.07
N LEU A 83 -1.02 -1.39 3.52
CA LEU A 83 -1.26 -2.82 3.50
C LEU A 83 -0.23 -3.55 4.37
N ARG A 84 -0.72 -4.43 5.25
CA ARG A 84 0.12 -5.23 6.17
C ARG A 84 -0.19 -6.72 6.06
N PRO A 85 0.72 -7.60 6.52
CA PRO A 85 0.47 -9.04 6.47
C PRO A 85 -0.77 -9.48 7.24
N THR A 86 -0.92 -9.03 8.50
CA THR A 86 -2.00 -9.53 9.38
C THR A 86 -2.69 -8.45 10.21
N LYS A 87 -2.02 -7.36 10.54
CA LYS A 87 -2.59 -6.32 11.42
C LYS A 87 -3.29 -5.21 10.66
N THR A 88 -4.33 -4.67 11.29
CA THR A 88 -5.08 -3.51 10.78
C THR A 88 -5.08 -2.40 11.85
N PRO A 89 -3.96 -1.73 12.11
CA PRO A 89 -3.90 -0.64 13.08
C PRO A 89 -4.64 0.60 12.56
N ASN A 90 -4.97 1.52 13.47
CA ASN A 90 -5.43 2.84 13.06
C ASN A 90 -4.33 3.58 12.27
N PRO A 91 -4.70 4.44 11.31
CA PRO A 91 -3.77 5.35 10.64
C PRO A 91 -2.89 6.11 11.65
N LYS A 92 -1.58 6.16 11.39
CA LYS A 92 -0.66 6.95 12.24
C LYS A 92 -0.90 8.46 12.12
N HIS A 93 -1.35 8.92 10.95
CA HIS A 93 -1.64 10.33 10.66
C HIS A 93 -3.12 10.48 10.33
N PRO A 94 -4.02 10.35 11.34
CA PRO A 94 -5.46 10.30 11.13
C PRO A 94 -6.05 11.62 10.59
N GLU A 95 -5.26 12.69 10.52
CA GLU A 95 -5.63 13.94 9.85
C GLU A 95 -5.71 13.81 8.31
N PHE A 96 -5.15 12.75 7.74
CA PHE A 96 -5.23 12.43 6.31
C PHE A 96 -6.23 11.31 6.06
N ASP A 97 -7.01 11.44 4.99
CA ASP A 97 -7.98 10.42 4.57
C ASP A 97 -7.29 9.22 3.92
N TYR A 98 -6.86 8.26 4.74
CA TYR A 98 -6.41 6.94 4.29
C TYR A 98 -6.72 5.91 5.37
N TYR A 99 -6.63 4.64 5.01
CA TYR A 99 -6.91 3.54 5.92
C TYR A 99 -5.85 2.46 5.84
N CYS A 100 -5.83 1.59 6.86
CA CYS A 100 -5.01 0.40 6.89
C CYS A 100 -5.86 -0.83 6.55
N LEU A 101 -5.29 -1.78 5.82
CA LEU A 101 -5.85 -3.11 5.60
C LEU A 101 -4.80 -4.17 5.93
N ASN A 102 -5.26 -5.34 6.33
CA ASN A 102 -4.44 -6.54 6.25
C ASN A 102 -4.65 -7.27 4.91
N PHE A 103 -3.75 -8.19 4.59
CA PHE A 103 -3.77 -8.91 3.31
C PHE A 103 -5.05 -9.71 3.07
N LYS A 104 -5.70 -10.23 4.13
CA LYS A 104 -6.97 -10.94 4.00
C LYS A 104 -8.08 -9.98 3.55
N GLN A 105 -8.27 -8.89 4.28
CA GLN A 105 -9.26 -7.85 3.98
C GLN A 105 -9.07 -7.24 2.60
N TRP A 106 -7.80 -7.06 2.18
CA TRP A 106 -7.49 -6.51 0.87
C TRP A 106 -7.94 -7.41 -0.28
N LYS A 107 -7.76 -8.72 -0.15
CA LYS A 107 -8.28 -9.69 -1.13
C LYS A 107 -9.81 -9.68 -1.16
N GLU A 108 -10.42 -9.82 0.01
CA GLU A 108 -11.88 -9.83 0.18
C GLU A 108 -12.56 -8.59 -0.40
N ARG A 109 -11.87 -7.44 -0.40
CA ARG A 109 -12.43 -6.18 -0.89
C ARG A 109 -12.36 -6.02 -2.41
N TRP A 110 -11.34 -6.59 -3.06
CA TRP A 110 -11.01 -6.24 -4.45
C TRP A 110 -10.92 -7.42 -5.42
N PHE A 111 -10.89 -8.65 -4.92
CA PHE A 111 -10.66 -9.85 -5.74
C PHE A 111 -11.69 -10.96 -5.48
N GLU A 112 -12.58 -10.77 -4.50
CA GLU A 112 -13.65 -11.69 -4.10
C GLU A 112 -14.99 -10.94 -4.20
#